data_AF-A0A0Q5DL41-F1
#
_entry.id   AF-A0A0Q5DL41-F1
#
_cell.length_a   1.000
_cell.length_b   1.000
_cell.length_c   1.000
_cell.angle_alpha   90.00
_cell.angle_beta   90.00
_cell.angle_gamma   90.00
#
_symmetry.space_group_name_H-M   'P 1'
#
loop_
_entity.id
_entity.type
_entity.pdbx_description
1 polymer ?
#
loop_
_entity_poly.entity_id
_entity_poly.type
_entity_poly.pdbx_seq_one_letter_code
_entity_poly.pdbx_strand_id
1 'polypeptide(L)'
;MTITLQNVLKSSAIAAAIAIAFPGASQAAPAPAGVVTYNQNAVDGGLVVDAGAKFFKEPPLGSFHAQGVALTQMTSNDSYANQFYVYCFAPAIDALQNAVYTAHQNVVVSDKVKALYETAYANTVKSVGKGTSSDAQVAFQLALWELHNDDGKLFDTTGLQYYTRGNDANVEAAQQLIDNLAGYQLKNLYTYTSYTGMDGQQVSQEMLGVSPVPEVGTWVMMGMGLGLLGVMGRRRRKHAGLGQEKFA
;
A
#
# COMPACT_ATOMS: atom_id res chain seq x y z
N MET A 1 -0.80 2.12 -66.82
CA MET A 1 -1.28 0.73 -66.63
C MET A 1 -1.73 0.63 -65.18
N THR A 2 -3.03 0.57 -65.00
CA THR A 2 -3.74 0.74 -63.73
C THR A 2 -4.15 -0.65 -63.25
N ILE A 3 -3.80 -1.03 -62.02
CA ILE A 3 -4.40 -2.21 -61.38
C ILE A 3 -4.85 -1.79 -59.98
N THR A 4 -6.16 -1.63 -59.87
CA THR A 4 -6.95 -1.60 -58.64
C THR A 4 -7.21 -3.03 -58.21
N LEU A 5 -7.02 -3.35 -56.92
CA LEU A 5 -7.63 -4.52 -56.29
C LEU A 5 -8.13 -4.11 -54.90
N GLN A 6 -9.46 -4.15 -54.76
CA GLN A 6 -10.21 -3.92 -53.54
C GLN A 6 -10.32 -5.22 -52.71
N ASN A 7 -10.50 -5.02 -51.40
CA ASN A 7 -11.21 -5.86 -50.42
C ASN A 7 -10.64 -7.22 -50.04
N VAL A 8 -10.25 -7.37 -48.75
CA VAL A 8 -10.83 -8.36 -47.83
C VAL A 8 -10.79 -7.80 -46.40
N LEU A 9 -11.96 -7.66 -45.76
CA LEU A 9 -12.11 -7.49 -44.30
C LEU A 9 -11.53 -8.69 -43.56
N LYS A 10 -10.93 -8.48 -42.38
CA LYS A 10 -11.35 -9.18 -41.15
C LYS A 10 -10.60 -8.67 -39.93
N SER A 11 -11.40 -8.26 -38.96
CA SER A 11 -11.08 -8.01 -37.57
C SER A 11 -10.23 -9.11 -36.94
N SER A 12 -9.23 -8.72 -36.16
CA SER A 12 -8.82 -9.47 -34.99
C SER A 12 -8.34 -8.49 -33.93
N ALA A 13 -9.25 -8.21 -32.98
CA ALA A 13 -8.92 -7.59 -31.71
C ALA A 13 -7.86 -8.45 -31.01
N ILE A 14 -6.67 -7.91 -30.85
CA ILE A 14 -5.66 -8.49 -29.96
C ILE A 14 -6.05 -8.03 -28.56
N ALA A 15 -6.92 -8.80 -27.92
CA ALA A 15 -7.15 -8.69 -26.49
C ALA A 15 -5.88 -9.18 -25.79
N ALA A 16 -5.03 -8.23 -25.38
CA ALA A 16 -3.95 -8.49 -24.44
C ALA A 16 -4.59 -8.82 -23.09
N ALA A 17 -4.75 -10.12 -22.82
CA ALA A 17 -5.08 -10.60 -21.49
C ALA A 17 -3.86 -10.34 -20.58
N ILE A 18 -3.86 -9.18 -19.92
CA ILE A 18 -2.98 -8.94 -18.77
C ILE A 18 -3.49 -9.85 -17.66
N ALA A 19 -2.81 -10.97 -17.44
CA ALA A 19 -3.02 -11.79 -16.26
C ALA A 19 -2.60 -10.98 -15.03
N ILE A 20 -3.57 -10.30 -14.41
CA ILE A 20 -3.42 -9.81 -13.04
C ILE A 20 -3.39 -11.08 -12.17
N ALA A 21 -2.18 -11.53 -11.84
CA ALA A 21 -1.97 -12.51 -10.80
C ALA A 21 -2.37 -11.84 -9.48
N PHE A 22 -3.62 -12.03 -9.07
CA PHE A 22 -4.03 -11.81 -7.69
C PHE A 22 -3.27 -12.85 -6.86
N PRO A 23 -2.39 -12.48 -5.92
CA PRO A 23 -1.98 -13.42 -4.89
C PRO A 23 -3.28 -13.81 -4.16
N GLY A 24 -3.71 -15.05 -4.39
CA GLY A 24 -4.90 -15.59 -3.77
C GLY A 24 -4.78 -15.43 -2.27
N ALA A 25 -5.84 -14.90 -1.66
CA ALA A 25 -6.05 -14.95 -0.22
C ALA A 25 -5.99 -16.41 0.22
N SER A 26 -4.80 -16.86 0.61
CA SER A 26 -4.63 -18.08 1.36
C SER A 26 -5.14 -17.77 2.76
N GLN A 27 -6.44 -17.99 2.98
CA GLN A 27 -6.98 -18.08 4.33
C GLN A 27 -6.40 -19.34 4.96
N ALA A 28 -5.19 -19.21 5.50
CA ALA A 28 -4.64 -20.18 6.41
C ALA A 28 -5.51 -20.17 7.67
N ALA A 29 -5.91 -21.37 8.09
CA ALA A 29 -6.68 -21.63 9.30
C ALA A 29 -6.13 -20.85 10.51
N PRO A 30 -6.96 -20.49 11.50
CA PRO A 30 -6.50 -19.80 12.69
C PRO A 30 -5.47 -20.68 13.40
N ALA A 31 -4.20 -20.29 13.29
CA ALA A 31 -3.16 -20.73 14.20
C ALA A 31 -3.61 -20.37 15.63
N PRO A 32 -3.23 -21.16 16.65
CA PRO A 32 -3.57 -20.85 18.04
C PRO A 32 -3.12 -19.42 18.38
N ALA A 33 -3.86 -18.76 19.27
CA ALA A 33 -3.68 -17.36 19.68
C ALA A 33 -2.24 -17.09 20.18
N GLY A 34 -1.34 -16.87 19.23
CA GLY A 34 -0.02 -16.32 19.38
C GLY A 34 -0.03 -14.96 18.70
N VAL A 35 0.57 -13.97 19.35
CA VAL A 35 0.77 -12.66 18.75
C VAL A 35 1.69 -12.87 17.54
N VAL A 36 1.18 -12.71 16.32
CA VAL A 36 2.01 -12.75 15.12
C VAL A 36 2.99 -11.59 15.19
N THR A 37 4.27 -11.91 15.16
CA THR A 37 5.35 -10.92 15.21
C THR A 37 5.98 -10.70 13.85
N TYR A 38 6.59 -9.53 13.66
CA TYR A 38 7.18 -9.12 12.40
C TYR A 38 8.58 -8.56 12.62
N ASN A 39 9.47 -8.81 11.67
CA ASN A 39 10.74 -8.11 11.54
C ASN A 39 10.65 -7.05 10.44
N GLN A 40 11.42 -5.99 10.60
CA GLN A 40 11.51 -4.91 9.62
C GLN A 40 12.79 -4.99 8.79
N ASN A 41 12.70 -4.64 7.51
CA ASN A 41 13.84 -4.38 6.65
C ASN A 41 13.57 -3.12 5.82
N ALA A 42 14.46 -2.13 5.89
CA ALA A 42 14.40 -0.99 5.00
C ALA A 42 14.69 -1.46 3.56
N VAL A 43 13.83 -1.12 2.62
CA VAL A 43 13.89 -1.63 1.23
C VAL A 43 14.22 -0.53 0.24
N ASP A 44 13.75 0.67 0.54
CA ASP A 44 13.85 1.84 -0.32
C ASP A 44 13.75 3.08 0.56
N GLY A 45 14.20 4.22 0.06
CA GLY A 45 14.24 5.45 0.86
C GLY A 45 15.22 6.48 0.33
N GLY A 46 15.24 7.62 0.99
CA GLY A 46 16.09 8.74 0.63
C GLY A 46 16.45 9.60 1.83
N LEU A 47 17.22 10.64 1.54
CA LEU A 47 17.63 11.63 2.51
C LEU A 47 17.11 12.99 2.06
N VAL A 48 16.46 13.70 2.97
CA VAL A 48 16.07 15.10 2.76
C VAL A 48 17.08 15.95 3.51
N VAL A 49 17.70 16.92 2.85
CA VAL A 49 18.73 17.79 3.45
C VAL A 49 18.31 19.24 3.33
N ASP A 50 18.18 19.94 4.45
CA ASP A 50 17.73 21.33 4.46
C ASP A 50 18.26 22.07 5.69
N ALA A 51 19.21 22.97 5.49
CA ALA A 51 19.85 23.72 6.57
C ALA A 51 18.89 24.66 7.33
N GLY A 52 17.79 25.07 6.70
CA GLY A 52 16.78 25.94 7.27
C GLY A 52 15.56 25.22 7.81
N ALA A 53 15.50 23.89 7.71
CA ALA A 53 14.36 23.09 8.18
C ALA A 53 14.35 22.92 9.70
N LYS A 54 13.19 22.50 10.19
CA LYS A 54 12.97 21.94 11.53
C LYS A 54 12.36 20.56 11.35
N PHE A 55 12.90 19.55 12.01
CA PHE A 55 12.40 18.18 11.97
C PHE A 55 11.72 17.80 13.29
N PHE A 56 10.82 16.83 13.24
CA PHE A 56 10.22 16.26 14.46
C PHE A 56 11.26 15.79 15.48
N LYS A 57 12.38 15.28 14.98
CA LYS A 57 13.56 14.95 15.77
C LYS A 57 14.75 15.76 15.27
N GLU A 58 15.05 16.82 16.00
CA GLU A 58 16.19 17.68 15.70
C GLU A 58 17.51 16.90 15.83
N PRO A 59 18.42 17.04 14.86
CA PRO A 59 19.74 16.46 14.97
C PRO A 59 20.53 17.17 16.08
N PRO A 60 21.58 16.54 16.63
CA PRO A 60 22.44 17.17 17.64
C PRO A 60 23.04 18.48 17.11
N LEU A 61 23.17 19.49 17.99
CA LEU A 61 23.74 20.79 17.65
C LEU A 61 25.05 20.67 16.87
N GLY A 62 25.13 21.36 15.72
CA GLY A 62 26.30 21.33 14.83
C GLY A 62 26.33 20.21 13.81
N SER A 63 25.30 19.34 13.78
CA SER A 63 25.13 18.32 12.74
C SER A 63 24.45 18.89 11.49
N PHE A 64 24.58 18.19 10.37
CA PHE A 64 23.81 18.49 9.17
C PHE A 64 22.31 18.26 9.43
N HIS A 65 21.46 19.23 9.04
CA HIS A 65 20.02 19.04 9.02
C HIS A 65 19.66 18.11 7.85
N ALA A 66 19.71 16.82 8.12
CA ALA A 66 19.29 15.78 7.21
C ALA A 66 18.32 14.81 7.92
N GLN A 67 17.24 14.44 7.24
CA GLN A 67 16.27 13.46 7.71
C GLN A 67 16.21 12.26 6.77
N GLY A 68 16.49 11.09 7.32
CA GLY A 68 16.36 9.82 6.62
C GLY A 68 14.90 9.40 6.55
N VAL A 69 14.49 8.96 5.37
CA VAL A 69 13.14 8.47 5.09
C VAL A 69 13.25 7.10 4.45
N ALA A 70 12.50 6.12 4.97
CA ALA A 70 12.54 4.75 4.47
C ALA A 70 11.13 4.17 4.30
N LEU A 71 10.96 3.43 3.20
CA LEU A 71 9.92 2.43 3.07
C LEU A 71 10.43 1.12 3.65
N THR A 72 9.64 0.54 4.53
CA THR A 72 10.02 -0.67 5.26
C THR A 72 9.18 -1.84 4.80
N GLN A 73 9.81 -2.99 4.55
CA GLN A 73 9.12 -4.26 4.36
C GLN A 73 9.02 -4.96 5.72
N MET A 74 7.80 -5.25 6.13
CA MET A 74 7.52 -6.12 7.25
C MET A 74 7.45 -7.56 6.77
N THR A 75 8.13 -8.46 7.47
CA THR A 75 8.07 -9.91 7.22
C THR A 75 7.59 -10.60 8.49
N SER A 76 6.54 -11.41 8.39
CA SER A 76 6.06 -12.20 9.52
C SER A 76 7.10 -13.23 9.93
N ASN A 77 7.30 -13.36 11.24
CA ASN A 77 8.17 -14.38 11.83
C ASN A 77 7.57 -15.80 11.74
N ASP A 78 6.25 -15.90 11.54
CA ASP A 78 5.54 -17.17 11.42
C ASP A 78 5.45 -17.64 9.96
N SER A 79 5.59 -16.73 9.00
CA SER A 79 5.54 -17.06 7.57
C SER A 79 6.21 -16.00 6.69
N TYR A 80 7.27 -16.40 6.00
CA TYR A 80 7.92 -15.57 4.98
C TYR A 80 7.02 -15.21 3.79
N ALA A 81 5.90 -15.92 3.61
CA ALA A 81 4.92 -15.58 2.58
C ALA A 81 4.12 -14.30 2.93
N ASN A 82 4.13 -13.89 4.20
CA ASN A 82 3.42 -12.70 4.68
C ASN A 82 4.39 -11.52 4.74
N GLN A 83 4.54 -10.85 3.60
CA GLN A 83 5.34 -9.65 3.44
C GLN A 83 4.50 -8.51 2.88
N PHE A 84 4.69 -7.31 3.43
CA PHE A 84 4.02 -6.10 2.98
C PHE A 84 4.85 -4.87 3.32
N TYR A 85 4.55 -3.76 2.66
CA TYR A 85 5.25 -2.49 2.88
C TYR A 85 4.50 -1.61 3.88
N VAL A 86 5.25 -0.98 4.77
CA VAL A 86 4.77 -0.06 5.79
C VAL A 86 5.59 1.23 5.78
N TYR A 87 4.94 2.31 6.20
CA TYR A 87 5.58 3.61 6.41
C TYR A 87 5.70 3.90 7.90
N CYS A 88 6.67 4.73 8.27
CA CYS A 88 6.76 5.25 9.62
C CYS A 88 5.52 6.10 9.96
N PHE A 89 5.02 5.91 11.18
CA PHE A 89 3.92 6.68 11.76
C PHE A 89 4.32 7.45 13.03
N ALA A 90 5.57 7.30 13.51
CA ALA A 90 6.10 8.03 14.66
C ALA A 90 7.42 8.75 14.31
N PRO A 91 7.38 9.93 13.67
CA PRO A 91 8.58 10.61 13.15
C PRO A 91 9.61 11.03 14.20
N ALA A 92 9.18 11.16 15.47
CA ALA A 92 10.06 11.57 16.57
C ALA A 92 10.83 10.40 17.22
N ILE A 93 10.49 9.15 16.88
CA ILE A 93 11.08 7.93 17.46
C ILE A 93 11.92 7.24 16.39
N ASP A 94 13.12 6.77 16.74
CA ASP A 94 13.96 6.02 15.79
C ASP A 94 13.46 4.60 15.59
N ALA A 95 13.64 4.08 14.38
CA ALA A 95 13.51 2.66 14.12
C ALA A 95 14.72 1.91 14.69
N LEU A 96 14.48 0.93 15.55
CA LEU A 96 15.52 0.08 16.13
C LEU A 96 15.75 -1.15 15.25
N GLN A 97 17.01 -1.44 14.93
CA GLN A 97 17.37 -2.48 13.97
C GLN A 97 16.85 -3.88 14.34
N ASN A 98 16.82 -4.23 15.62
CA ASN A 98 16.41 -5.55 16.09
C ASN A 98 14.99 -5.56 16.69
N ALA A 99 14.19 -4.51 16.45
CA ALA A 99 12.86 -4.44 17.01
C ALA A 99 11.94 -5.53 16.44
N VAL A 100 11.22 -6.19 17.35
CA VAL A 100 10.15 -7.13 17.01
C VAL A 100 8.83 -6.40 17.09
N TYR A 101 8.08 -6.45 15.98
CA TYR A 101 6.84 -5.71 15.81
C TYR A 101 5.62 -6.57 16.09
N THR A 102 4.65 -5.99 16.78
CA THR A 102 3.32 -6.56 17.01
C THR A 102 2.27 -5.78 16.24
N ALA A 103 1.37 -6.48 15.56
CA ALA A 103 0.30 -5.89 14.76
C ALA A 103 -0.95 -5.57 15.57
N HIS A 104 -1.46 -4.35 15.42
CA HIS A 104 -2.75 -3.88 15.91
C HIS A 104 -3.65 -3.60 14.72
N GLN A 105 -4.62 -4.48 14.48
CA GLN A 105 -5.48 -4.42 13.29
C GLN A 105 -6.62 -3.42 13.46
N ASN A 106 -7.12 -2.91 12.33
CA ASN A 106 -8.28 -2.01 12.25
C ASN A 106 -8.10 -0.71 13.06
N VAL A 107 -6.88 -0.17 13.06
CA VAL A 107 -6.63 1.12 13.72
C VAL A 107 -7.33 2.24 12.97
N VAL A 108 -7.84 3.21 13.73
CA VAL A 108 -8.50 4.38 13.17
C VAL A 108 -7.45 5.46 12.93
N VAL A 109 -7.29 5.86 11.67
CA VAL A 109 -6.45 7.00 11.26
C VAL A 109 -7.32 8.17 10.83
N SER A 110 -6.74 9.38 10.80
CA SER A 110 -7.45 10.59 10.39
C SER A 110 -7.88 10.51 8.92
N ASP A 111 -8.93 11.24 8.57
CA ASP A 111 -9.45 11.26 7.20
C ASP A 111 -8.45 11.82 6.18
N LYS A 112 -7.58 12.75 6.60
CA LYS A 112 -6.48 13.24 5.75
C LYS A 112 -5.46 12.14 5.44
N VAL A 113 -5.09 11.33 6.44
CA VAL A 113 -4.20 10.18 6.24
C VAL A 113 -4.88 9.16 5.31
N LYS A 114 -6.17 8.89 5.48
CA LYS A 114 -6.90 8.00 4.56
C LYS A 114 -6.87 8.51 3.13
N ALA A 115 -7.13 9.80 2.93
CA ALA A 115 -7.11 10.43 1.62
C ALA A 115 -5.71 10.32 0.95
N LEU A 116 -4.63 10.52 1.72
CA LEU A 116 -3.27 10.34 1.24
C LEU A 116 -3.02 8.90 0.75
N TYR A 117 -3.41 7.89 1.55
CA TYR A 117 -3.26 6.50 1.15
C TYR A 117 -4.08 6.16 -0.10
N GLU A 118 -5.34 6.63 -0.19
CA GLU A 118 -6.20 6.37 -1.36
C GLU A 118 -5.72 7.02 -2.66
N THR A 119 -5.05 8.17 -2.57
CA THR A 119 -4.61 8.93 -3.74
C THR A 119 -3.19 8.60 -4.19
N ALA A 120 -2.28 8.29 -3.26
CA ALA A 120 -0.84 8.26 -3.55
C ALA A 120 -0.16 6.91 -3.29
N TYR A 121 -0.61 6.12 -2.30
CA TYR A 121 0.10 4.91 -1.84
C TYR A 121 0.41 3.91 -2.97
N ALA A 122 -0.55 3.66 -3.86
CA ALA A 122 -0.36 2.72 -4.96
C ALA A 122 0.82 3.09 -5.88
N ASN A 123 1.17 4.37 -5.99
CA ASN A 123 2.30 4.80 -6.81
C ASN A 123 3.64 4.63 -6.11
N THR A 124 3.67 4.64 -4.79
CA THR A 124 4.91 4.51 -4.02
C THR A 124 5.42 3.07 -3.97
N VAL A 125 4.52 2.09 -3.99
CA VAL A 125 4.89 0.66 -3.92
C VAL A 125 5.14 0.02 -5.29
N LYS A 126 4.71 0.64 -6.40
CA LYS A 126 4.85 0.08 -7.77
C LYS A 126 6.30 -0.09 -8.21
N SER A 127 7.20 0.73 -7.69
CA SER A 127 8.57 0.88 -8.19
C SER A 127 9.63 0.30 -7.25
N VAL A 128 9.20 -0.21 -6.09
CA VAL A 128 10.08 -0.82 -5.08
C VAL A 128 10.88 -1.98 -5.69
N GLY A 129 12.19 -1.97 -5.45
CA GLY A 129 13.11 -3.00 -5.95
C GLY A 129 13.40 -2.94 -7.46
N LYS A 130 12.92 -1.91 -8.18
CA LYS A 130 13.15 -1.74 -9.63
C LYS A 130 14.30 -0.79 -9.97
N GLY A 131 15.02 -0.27 -8.98
CA GLY A 131 16.15 0.66 -9.17
C GLY A 131 15.73 2.05 -9.71
N THR A 132 14.45 2.39 -9.58
CA THR A 132 13.91 3.73 -9.88
C THR A 132 14.07 4.67 -8.69
N SER A 133 13.96 5.98 -8.92
CA SER A 133 14.03 6.99 -7.86
C SER A 133 13.03 6.72 -6.73
N SER A 134 13.50 6.87 -5.49
CA SER A 134 12.74 6.73 -4.22
C SER A 134 11.88 7.97 -3.91
N ASP A 135 11.84 8.93 -4.83
CA ASP A 135 11.22 10.25 -4.63
C ASP A 135 9.75 10.17 -4.21
N ALA A 136 8.97 9.27 -4.82
CA ALA A 136 7.57 9.09 -4.47
C ALA A 136 7.39 8.56 -3.05
N GLN A 137 8.27 7.67 -2.60
CA GLN A 137 8.29 7.09 -1.26
C GLN A 137 8.68 8.16 -0.24
N VAL A 138 9.68 8.99 -0.57
CA VAL A 138 10.12 10.10 0.29
C VAL A 138 9.01 11.13 0.44
N ALA A 139 8.46 11.62 -0.67
CA ALA A 139 7.38 12.59 -0.69
C ALA A 139 6.15 12.09 0.09
N PHE A 140 5.79 10.82 -0.08
CA PHE A 140 4.68 10.21 0.64
C PHE A 140 4.93 10.13 2.15
N GLN A 141 6.11 9.72 2.59
CA GLN A 141 6.43 9.64 4.01
C GLN A 141 6.41 11.02 4.68
N LEU A 142 6.95 12.05 4.01
CA LEU A 142 6.92 13.42 4.51
C LEU A 142 5.47 13.92 4.63
N ALA A 143 4.66 13.72 3.58
CA ALA A 143 3.25 14.08 3.61
C ALA A 143 2.50 13.31 4.71
N LEU A 144 2.84 12.05 4.95
CA LEU A 144 2.24 11.24 6.00
C LEU A 144 2.54 11.79 7.40
N TRP A 145 3.81 12.14 7.68
CA TRP A 145 4.20 12.74 8.95
C TRP A 145 3.53 14.09 9.19
N GLU A 146 3.52 14.93 8.15
CA GLU A 146 2.88 16.24 8.21
C GLU A 146 1.38 16.14 8.53
N LEU A 147 0.66 15.24 7.84
CA LEU A 147 -0.78 15.05 8.05
C LEU A 147 -1.14 14.33 9.34
N HIS A 148 -0.22 13.51 9.89
CA HIS A 148 -0.47 12.76 11.10
C HIS A 148 -0.08 13.53 12.36
N ASN A 149 1.04 14.25 12.32
CA ASN A 149 1.68 14.81 13.51
C ASN A 149 1.73 16.34 13.54
N ASP A 150 1.38 17.04 12.45
CA ASP A 150 1.47 18.51 12.39
C ASP A 150 0.23 19.16 11.75
N ASP A 151 0.41 20.19 10.92
CA ASP A 151 -0.66 21.11 10.51
C ASP A 151 -1.08 20.95 9.03
N GLY A 152 -0.32 20.18 8.23
CA GLY A 152 -0.58 19.99 6.81
C GLY A 152 0.16 20.97 5.91
N LYS A 153 1.16 21.71 6.42
CA LYS A 153 1.88 22.75 5.68
C LYS A 153 3.38 22.64 5.93
N LEU A 154 4.08 21.93 5.03
CA LEU A 154 5.53 21.72 5.10
C LEU A 154 6.36 23.00 5.02
N PHE A 155 5.76 24.15 4.66
CA PHE A 155 6.43 25.44 4.54
C PHE A 155 6.00 26.46 5.60
N ASP A 156 5.18 26.04 6.58
CA ASP A 156 4.75 26.91 7.67
C ASP A 156 5.75 26.83 8.83
N THR A 157 6.53 27.89 9.05
CA THR A 157 7.57 27.92 10.09
C THR A 157 7.03 27.85 11.52
N THR A 158 5.71 27.86 11.70
CA THR A 158 5.06 27.71 13.01
C THR A 158 4.79 26.25 13.39
N GLY A 159 4.93 25.32 12.43
CA GLY A 159 4.73 23.88 12.63
C GLY A 159 5.75 23.20 13.55
N LEU A 160 5.45 21.95 13.89
CA LEU A 160 6.40 21.03 14.51
C LEU A 160 7.52 20.63 13.54
N GLN A 161 7.22 20.51 12.25
CA GLN A 161 8.17 20.30 11.17
C GLN A 161 7.94 21.34 10.07
N TYR A 162 9.02 21.84 9.49
CA TYR A 162 8.94 22.68 8.30
C TYR A 162 10.23 22.62 7.50
N TYR A 163 10.15 23.04 6.24
CA TYR A 163 11.23 23.02 5.28
C TYR A 163 11.30 24.35 4.52
N THR A 164 12.46 24.61 3.94
CA THR A 164 12.73 25.74 3.06
C THR A 164 12.16 25.44 1.67
N ARG A 165 11.25 26.30 1.19
CA ARG A 165 10.68 26.18 -0.16
C ARG A 165 11.79 26.20 -1.23
N GLY A 166 11.68 25.30 -2.21
CA GLY A 166 12.61 25.17 -3.34
C GLY A 166 13.93 24.48 -3.01
N ASN A 167 14.16 24.06 -1.77
CA ASN A 167 15.41 23.42 -1.37
C ASN A 167 15.49 21.93 -1.77
N ASP A 168 14.37 21.21 -1.73
CA ASP A 168 14.31 19.78 -2.06
C ASP A 168 13.04 19.45 -2.87
N ALA A 169 13.20 18.75 -4.00
CA ALA A 169 12.09 18.38 -4.88
C ALA A 169 11.11 17.40 -4.24
N ASN A 170 11.56 16.56 -3.31
CA ASN A 170 10.72 15.61 -2.58
C ASN A 170 9.83 16.31 -1.56
N VAL A 171 10.32 17.40 -0.96
CA VAL A 171 9.51 18.25 -0.07
C VAL A 171 8.41 18.97 -0.86
N GLU A 172 8.74 19.51 -2.04
CA GLU A 172 7.75 20.11 -2.94
C GLU A 172 6.70 19.09 -3.40
N ALA A 173 7.14 17.88 -3.77
CA ALA A 173 6.23 16.80 -4.13
C ALA A 173 5.35 16.37 -2.94
N ALA A 174 5.88 16.35 -1.72
CA ALA A 174 5.11 16.07 -0.52
C ALA A 174 4.01 17.12 -0.28
N GLN A 175 4.33 18.42 -0.44
CA GLN A 175 3.32 19.47 -0.33
C GLN A 175 2.25 19.32 -1.42
N GLN A 176 2.64 18.99 -2.66
CA GLN A 176 1.68 18.71 -3.72
C GLN A 176 0.76 17.54 -3.39
N LEU A 177 1.27 16.46 -2.76
CA LEU A 177 0.43 15.36 -2.29
C LEU A 177 -0.62 15.84 -1.28
N ILE A 178 -0.23 16.70 -0.33
CA ILE A 178 -1.14 17.28 0.67
C ILE A 178 -2.18 18.19 0.02
N ASP A 179 -1.76 19.08 -0.87
CA ASP A 179 -2.64 20.02 -1.57
C ASP A 179 -3.69 19.30 -2.41
N ASN A 180 -3.30 18.18 -3.05
CA ASN A 180 -4.19 17.34 -3.86
C ASN A 180 -5.29 16.64 -3.05
N LEU A 181 -5.22 16.64 -1.72
CA LEU A 181 -6.28 16.08 -0.86
C LEU A 181 -7.48 17.03 -0.73
N ALA A 182 -7.32 18.30 -1.12
CA ALA A 182 -8.40 19.28 -1.04
C ALA A 182 -9.62 18.83 -1.87
N GLY A 183 -10.75 18.61 -1.19
CA GLY A 183 -11.99 18.17 -1.82
C GLY A 183 -12.08 16.68 -2.15
N TYR A 184 -11.06 15.89 -1.83
CA TYR A 184 -11.10 14.44 -2.01
C TYR A 184 -12.20 13.80 -1.13
N GLN A 185 -13.02 12.94 -1.74
CA GLN A 185 -14.07 12.19 -1.05
C GLN A 185 -13.58 10.78 -0.76
N LEU A 186 -13.53 10.43 0.53
CA LEU A 186 -13.06 9.12 0.98
C LEU A 186 -13.92 7.98 0.44
N LYS A 187 -13.24 6.94 -0.06
CA LYS A 187 -13.87 5.71 -0.55
C LYS A 187 -13.70 4.53 0.41
N ASN A 188 -12.88 4.69 1.44
CA ASN A 188 -12.47 3.67 2.41
C ASN A 188 -11.87 2.43 1.73
N LEU A 189 -10.89 2.66 0.84
CA LEU A 189 -10.26 1.59 0.04
C LEU A 189 -9.32 0.70 0.86
N TYR A 190 -8.93 1.12 2.06
CA TYR A 190 -7.93 0.43 2.87
C TYR A 190 -8.41 0.22 4.30
N THR A 191 -8.01 -0.91 4.89
CA THR A 191 -7.92 -1.09 6.34
C THR A 191 -6.50 -0.81 6.79
N TYR A 192 -6.35 -0.31 8.00
CA TYR A 192 -5.08 0.13 8.56
C TYR A 192 -4.66 -0.81 9.68
N THR A 193 -3.37 -1.15 9.71
CA THR A 193 -2.75 -1.92 10.78
C THR A 193 -1.56 -1.13 11.29
N SER A 194 -1.53 -0.86 12.59
CA SER A 194 -0.36 -0.29 13.27
C SER A 194 0.56 -1.42 13.70
N TYR A 195 1.86 -1.18 13.63
CA TYR A 195 2.89 -2.08 14.11
C TYR A 195 3.74 -1.36 15.14
N THR A 196 3.66 -1.80 16.39
CA THR A 196 4.48 -1.27 17.48
C THR A 196 5.67 -2.20 17.70
N GLY A 197 6.89 -1.66 17.62
CA GLY A 197 8.12 -2.42 17.76
C GLY A 197 8.79 -2.21 19.12
N MET A 198 9.44 -3.26 19.64
CA MET A 198 10.30 -3.18 20.81
C MET A 198 11.61 -3.95 20.60
N ASP A 199 12.72 -3.39 21.09
CA ASP A 199 14.00 -4.10 21.28
C ASP A 199 14.33 -4.11 22.78
N GLY A 200 14.07 -5.24 23.43
CA GLY A 200 14.12 -5.34 24.89
C GLY A 200 13.11 -4.41 25.58
N GLN A 201 13.61 -3.35 26.23
CA GLN A 201 12.78 -2.32 26.89
C GLN A 201 12.68 -1.02 26.08
N GLN A 202 13.34 -0.93 24.92
CA GLN A 202 13.33 0.27 24.09
C GLN A 202 12.21 0.19 23.07
N VAL A 203 11.44 1.26 22.97
CA VAL A 203 10.36 1.40 21.99
C VAL A 203 10.97 1.80 20.64
N SER A 204 10.62 1.04 19.60
CA SER A 204 10.94 1.38 18.22
C SER A 204 9.81 2.19 17.60
N GLN A 205 10.15 2.95 16.57
CA GLN A 205 9.21 3.68 15.73
C GLN A 205 7.99 2.83 15.32
N GLU A 206 6.79 3.39 15.54
CA GLU A 206 5.52 2.82 15.09
C GLU A 206 5.43 2.88 13.57
N MET A 207 4.91 1.82 12.95
CA MET A 207 4.75 1.72 11.50
C MET A 207 3.28 1.52 11.14
N LEU A 208 2.85 2.09 10.02
CA LEU A 208 1.50 1.94 9.49
C LEU A 208 1.54 1.15 8.19
N GLY A 209 0.81 0.04 8.17
CA GLY A 209 0.53 -0.76 6.99
C GLY A 209 -0.92 -0.63 6.57
N VAL A 210 -1.17 -0.90 5.28
CA VAL A 210 -2.53 -0.96 4.73
C VAL A 210 -2.79 -2.28 4.03
N SER A 211 -4.04 -2.71 4.06
CA SER A 211 -4.52 -3.79 3.20
C SER A 211 -5.76 -3.33 2.44
N PRO A 212 -5.88 -3.64 1.14
CA PRO A 212 -7.01 -3.21 0.34
C PRO A 212 -8.30 -3.87 0.85
N VAL A 213 -9.35 -3.06 0.98
CA VAL A 213 -10.70 -3.53 1.28
C VAL A 213 -11.26 -4.18 0.01
N PRO A 214 -11.74 -5.44 0.08
CA PRO A 214 -12.39 -6.06 -1.08
C PRO A 214 -13.59 -5.22 -1.50
N GLU A 215 -13.56 -4.69 -2.72
CA GLU A 215 -14.69 -3.93 -3.24
C GLU A 215 -15.93 -4.82 -3.26
N VAL A 216 -17.09 -4.28 -2.87
CA VAL A 216 -18.39 -4.99 -2.86
C VAL A 216 -18.70 -5.63 -4.22
N GLY A 217 -18.23 -5.03 -5.31
CA GLY A 217 -18.34 -5.59 -6.66
C GLY A 217 -17.66 -6.95 -6.84
N THR A 218 -16.57 -7.22 -6.10
CA THR A 218 -15.87 -8.52 -6.14
C THR A 218 -16.77 -9.64 -5.63
N TRP A 219 -17.50 -9.39 -4.55
CA TRP A 219 -18.46 -10.34 -4.00
C TRP A 219 -19.64 -10.57 -4.94
N VAL A 220 -20.12 -9.51 -5.59
CA VAL A 220 -21.20 -9.60 -6.59
C VAL A 220 -20.74 -10.40 -7.81
N MET A 221 -19.54 -10.16 -8.33
CA MET A 221 -19.00 -10.89 -9.48
C MET A 221 -18.68 -12.35 -9.16
N MET A 222 -18.15 -12.62 -7.96
CA MET A 222 -17.95 -13.99 -7.47
C MET A 222 -19.29 -14.72 -7.31
N GLY A 223 -20.28 -14.06 -6.71
CA GLY A 223 -21.65 -14.57 -6.58
C GLY A 223 -22.30 -14.82 -7.93
N MET A 224 -22.11 -13.92 -8.90
CA MET A 224 -22.61 -14.07 -10.27
C MET A 224 -21.94 -15.23 -11.00
N GLY A 225 -20.62 -15.38 -10.86
CA GLY A 225 -19.86 -16.49 -11.42
C GLY A 225 -20.30 -17.84 -10.86
N LEU A 226 -20.49 -17.94 -9.54
CA LEU A 226 -21.01 -19.15 -8.89
C LEU A 226 -22.47 -19.42 -9.25
N GLY A 227 -23.29 -18.37 -9.40
CA GLY A 227 -24.68 -18.49 -9.85
C GLY A 227 -24.78 -19.10 -11.25
N LEU A 228 -23.93 -18.64 -12.19
CA LEU A 228 -23.85 -19.18 -13.55
C LEU A 228 -23.45 -20.66 -13.56
N LEU A 229 -22.44 -21.04 -12.77
CA LEU A 229 -22.00 -22.42 -12.63
C LEU A 229 -23.08 -23.31 -12.00
N GLY A 230 -23.82 -22.81 -11.01
CA GLY A 230 -24.95 -23.52 -10.40
C GLY A 230 -26.09 -23.79 -11.38
N VAL A 231 -26.43 -22.81 -12.23
CA VAL A 231 -27.47 -22.96 -13.27
C VAL A 231 -27.04 -23.97 -14.34
N MET A 232 -25.77 -23.93 -14.79
CA MET A 232 -25.24 -24.90 -15.75
C MET A 232 -25.17 -26.33 -15.16
N GLY A 233 -24.80 -26.48 -13.89
CA GLY A 233 -24.77 -27.75 -13.18
C GLY A 233 -26.15 -28.42 -13.06
N ARG A 234 -27.21 -27.63 -12.85
CA ARG A 234 -28.59 -28.14 -12.77
C ARG A 234 -29.09 -28.72 -14.10
N ARG A 235 -28.64 -28.20 -15.25
CA ARG A 235 -29.05 -28.71 -16.57
C ARG A 235 -28.43 -30.07 -16.89
N ARG A 236 -27.20 -30.35 -16.45
CA ARG A 236 -26.53 -31.63 -16.72
C ARG A 236 -27.14 -32.81 -15.94
N ARG A 237 -27.72 -32.57 -14.76
CA ARG A 237 -28.38 -33.63 -13.98
C ARG A 237 -29.71 -34.12 -14.57
N LYS A 238 -30.33 -33.37 -15.50
CA LYS A 238 -31.56 -33.81 -16.17
C LYS A 238 -31.33 -34.78 -17.33
N HIS A 239 -30.10 -34.91 -17.84
CA HIS A 239 -29.79 -35.82 -18.96
C HIS A 239 -29.14 -37.15 -18.54
N ALA A 240 -28.75 -37.31 -17.26
CA ALA A 240 -28.13 -38.55 -16.77
C ALA A 240 -29.14 -39.61 -16.26
N GLY A 241 -30.45 -39.38 -16.41
CA GLY A 241 -31.51 -40.25 -15.86
C GLY A 241 -32.29 -41.10 -16.85
N LEU A 242 -31.87 -41.22 -18.12
CA LEU A 242 -32.62 -41.95 -19.17
C LEU A 242 -31.78 -43.05 -19.85
N GLY A 243 -31.05 -43.84 -19.07
CA GLY A 243 -30.11 -44.80 -19.64
C GLY A 243 -29.88 -46.08 -18.85
N GLN A 244 -30.91 -46.67 -18.23
CA GLN A 244 -30.91 -48.10 -17.88
C GLN A 244 -32.34 -48.66 -17.86
N GLU A 245 -32.90 -48.91 -19.04
CA GLU A 245 -33.87 -50.00 -19.22
C GLU A 245 -33.37 -50.89 -20.35
N LYS A 246 -33.48 -52.21 -20.14
CA LYS A 246 -33.17 -53.33 -21.05
C LYS A 246 -31.76 -53.93 -20.93
N PHE A 247 -31.62 -54.83 -19.95
CA PHE A 247 -31.01 -56.12 -20.24
C PHE A 247 -31.98 -57.22 -19.81
N ALA A 248 -32.47 -57.94 -20.81
CA ALA A 248 -33.08 -59.26 -20.72
C ALA A 248 -31.97 -60.32 -20.78
#